data_AF-A0A3N1WN03-F1
#
_entry.id   AF-A0A3N1WN03-F1
#
_cell.length_a   1.000
_cell.length_b   1.000
_cell.length_c   1.000
_cell.angle_alpha   90.00
_cell.angle_beta   90.00
_cell.angle_gamma   90.00
#
_symmetry.space_group_name_H-M   'P 1'
#
loop_
_entity.id
_entity.type
_entity.pdbx_description
1 polymer ?
#
loop_
_entity_poly.entity_id
_entity_poly.type
_entity_poly.pdbx_seq_one_letter_code
_entity_poly.pdbx_strand_id
1 'polypeptide(L)'
;MHAFSKYVFYSTLILYVLTLLTVTYVGVYLTYVAVPVIVISGLLMKLSAKKQQEPGPVSSTVSSVLSSTNAGLAQVNESLHWYNEKNRIIGEKTESHNQRIHQIKMEMIEPEVQLKYERNPENIKALEARLESMEKQIDAIALQKEAIRMAVEIDIARQRRMGKGVSAP
;
A
#
# COMPACT_ATOMS: atom_id res chain seq x y z
N MET A 1 -39.26 3.05 -28.73
CA MET A 1 -38.50 4.21 -28.19
C MET A 1 -36.98 4.14 -28.40
N HIS A 2 -36.43 3.12 -29.09
CA HIS A 2 -34.97 2.99 -29.29
C HIS A 2 -34.43 3.75 -30.54
N ALA A 3 -35.30 4.02 -31.52
CA ALA A 3 -34.93 4.74 -32.74
C ALA A 3 -34.79 6.26 -32.53
N PHE A 4 -35.67 6.84 -31.68
CA PHE A 4 -35.63 8.26 -31.34
C PHE A 4 -34.35 8.63 -30.58
N SER A 5 -33.96 7.82 -29.57
CA SER A 5 -32.71 8.05 -28.82
C SER A 5 -31.46 7.88 -29.68
N LYS A 6 -31.44 6.95 -30.64
CA LYS A 6 -30.32 6.82 -31.59
C LYS A 6 -30.21 8.04 -32.50
N TYR A 7 -31.33 8.54 -33.02
CA TYR A 7 -31.34 9.70 -33.90
C TYR A 7 -30.86 10.97 -33.17
N VAL A 8 -31.34 11.20 -31.94
CA VAL A 8 -30.90 12.31 -31.08
C VAL A 8 -29.40 12.17 -30.72
N PHE A 9 -28.93 10.96 -30.49
CA PHE A 9 -27.52 10.71 -30.20
C PHE A 9 -26.62 10.99 -31.40
N TYR A 10 -26.97 10.51 -32.59
CA TYR A 10 -26.16 10.77 -33.79
C TYR A 10 -26.27 12.22 -34.28
N SER A 11 -27.42 12.88 -34.10
CA SER A 11 -27.59 14.29 -34.47
C SER A 11 -26.76 15.22 -33.58
N THR A 12 -26.75 14.98 -32.27
CA THR A 12 -25.92 15.74 -31.31
C THR A 12 -24.43 15.46 -31.53
N LEU A 13 -24.04 14.23 -31.86
CA LEU A 13 -22.67 13.87 -32.21
C LEU A 13 -22.17 14.60 -33.48
N ILE A 14 -23.00 14.67 -34.51
CA ILE A 14 -22.67 15.37 -35.77
C ILE A 14 -22.58 16.89 -35.54
N LEU A 15 -23.52 17.45 -34.78
CA LEU A 15 -23.51 18.89 -34.46
C LEU A 15 -22.28 19.27 -33.63
N TYR A 16 -21.89 18.42 -32.67
CA TYR A 16 -20.68 18.59 -31.88
C TYR A 16 -19.41 18.56 -32.74
N VAL A 17 -19.29 17.60 -33.66
CA VAL A 17 -18.15 17.53 -34.61
C VAL A 17 -18.08 18.75 -35.52
N LEU A 18 -19.24 19.25 -35.99
CA LEU A 18 -19.32 20.48 -36.81
C LEU A 18 -18.86 21.72 -36.04
N THR A 19 -19.22 21.85 -34.75
CA THR A 19 -18.74 22.95 -33.90
C THR A 19 -17.23 22.88 -33.61
N LEU A 20 -16.68 21.66 -33.58
CA LEU A 20 -15.26 21.40 -33.36
C LEU A 20 -14.40 21.80 -34.57
N LEU A 21 -14.94 21.67 -35.79
CA LEU A 21 -14.28 22.05 -37.04
C LEU A 21 -14.33 23.57 -37.31
N THR A 22 -15.36 24.25 -36.82
CA THR A 22 -15.56 25.69 -37.04
C THR A 22 -14.83 26.58 -36.04
N VAL A 23 -14.51 26.06 -34.83
CA VAL A 23 -13.82 26.82 -33.78
C VAL A 23 -12.48 26.16 -33.45
N THR A 24 -11.49 26.39 -34.31
CA THR A 24 -10.18 25.71 -34.29
C THR A 24 -9.33 25.96 -33.03
N TYR A 25 -9.50 27.08 -32.32
CA TYR A 25 -8.80 27.33 -31.05
C TYR A 25 -9.37 26.51 -29.89
N VAL A 26 -10.69 26.27 -29.90
CA VAL A 26 -11.39 25.52 -28.85
C VAL A 26 -11.28 24.01 -29.09
N GLY A 27 -11.11 23.58 -30.35
CA GLY A 27 -10.97 22.17 -30.73
C GLY A 27 -9.82 21.44 -30.02
N VAL A 28 -8.68 22.09 -29.76
CA VAL A 28 -7.55 21.48 -29.03
C VAL A 28 -7.88 21.27 -27.55
N TYR A 29 -8.63 22.18 -26.92
CA TYR A 29 -9.07 22.00 -25.54
C TYR A 29 -10.18 20.96 -25.44
N LEU A 30 -11.02 20.88 -26.46
CA LEU A 30 -12.11 19.91 -26.52
C LEU A 30 -11.60 18.47 -26.67
N THR A 31 -10.50 18.23 -27.39
CA THR A 31 -9.95 16.87 -27.56
C THR A 31 -9.46 16.26 -26.24
N TYR A 32 -8.92 17.07 -25.33
CA TYR A 32 -8.55 16.62 -23.97
C TYR A 32 -9.73 16.08 -23.17
N VAL A 33 -10.94 16.58 -23.42
CA VAL A 33 -12.17 16.10 -22.76
C VAL A 33 -12.86 15.01 -23.60
N ALA A 34 -12.84 15.14 -24.93
CA ALA A 34 -13.51 14.24 -25.85
C ALA A 34 -12.84 12.87 -25.91
N VAL A 35 -11.50 12.77 -25.88
CA VAL A 35 -10.80 11.48 -25.93
C VAL A 35 -11.13 10.62 -24.70
N PRO A 36 -11.04 11.11 -23.45
CA PRO A 36 -11.50 10.36 -22.28
C PRO A 36 -12.98 9.96 -22.36
N VAL A 37 -13.86 10.87 -22.79
CA VAL A 37 -15.30 10.59 -22.91
C VAL A 37 -15.58 9.51 -23.96
N ILE A 38 -14.89 9.53 -25.10
CA ILE A 38 -15.01 8.50 -26.16
C ILE A 38 -14.45 7.16 -25.68
N VAL A 39 -13.33 7.15 -24.96
CA VAL A 39 -12.74 5.93 -24.38
C VAL A 39 -13.68 5.32 -23.34
N ILE A 40 -14.22 6.12 -22.42
CA ILE A 40 -15.16 5.66 -21.38
C ILE A 40 -16.48 5.21 -22.01
N SER A 41 -17.01 5.95 -22.99
CA SER A 41 -18.22 5.60 -23.73
C SER A 41 -18.03 4.30 -24.53
N GLY A 42 -16.88 4.13 -25.18
CA GLY A 42 -16.50 2.89 -25.87
C GLY A 42 -16.32 1.71 -24.92
N LEU A 43 -15.73 1.92 -23.73
CA LEU A 43 -15.59 0.91 -22.69
C LEU A 43 -16.97 0.49 -22.15
N LEU A 44 -17.82 1.46 -21.85
CA LEU A 44 -19.19 1.23 -21.38
C LEU A 44 -20.03 0.52 -22.46
N MET A 45 -19.84 0.85 -23.73
CA MET A 45 -20.52 0.18 -24.83
C MET A 45 -20.02 -1.27 -24.99
N LYS A 46 -18.71 -1.52 -24.85
CA LYS A 46 -18.13 -2.87 -24.85
C LYS A 46 -18.61 -3.72 -23.67
N LEU A 47 -18.83 -3.11 -22.51
CA LEU A 47 -19.36 -3.76 -21.30
C LEU A 47 -20.88 -3.96 -21.37
N SER A 48 -21.62 -3.03 -22.00
CA SER A 48 -23.08 -3.07 -22.10
C SER A 48 -23.58 -3.92 -23.27
N ALA A 49 -22.77 -4.12 -24.32
CA ALA A 49 -23.11 -4.98 -25.46
C ALA A 49 -23.23 -6.47 -25.09
N LYS A 50 -22.85 -6.87 -23.87
CA LYS A 50 -23.01 -8.24 -23.36
C LYS A 50 -24.26 -8.45 -22.50
N LYS A 51 -25.19 -7.49 -22.44
CA LYS A 51 -26.34 -7.55 -21.53
C LYS A 51 -27.69 -7.51 -22.25
N GLN A 52 -27.94 -8.53 -23.06
CA GLN A 52 -29.31 -8.90 -23.42
C GLN A 52 -29.41 -10.41 -23.64
N GLN A 53 -29.60 -11.16 -22.56
CA GLN A 53 -30.28 -12.46 -22.58
C GLN A 53 -30.69 -12.88 -21.17
N GLU A 54 -31.89 -13.46 -21.12
CA GLU A 54 -32.68 -14.07 -20.05
C GLU A 54 -31.91 -14.85 -18.94
N PRO A 55 -32.56 -15.16 -17.79
CA PRO A 55 -31.95 -15.86 -16.67
C PRO A 55 -31.56 -17.31 -17.04
N GLY A 56 -30.35 -17.46 -17.58
CA GLY A 56 -29.70 -18.72 -17.91
C GLY A 56 -28.38 -18.93 -17.14
N PRO A 57 -27.58 -19.97 -17.48
CA PRO A 57 -26.41 -20.47 -16.74
C PRO A 57 -25.34 -19.44 -16.32
N VAL A 58 -25.39 -18.22 -16.85
CA VAL A 58 -24.60 -17.05 -16.43
C VAL A 58 -24.85 -16.68 -14.96
N SER A 59 -26.04 -16.95 -14.40
CA SER A 59 -26.34 -16.73 -12.98
C SER A 59 -25.45 -17.59 -12.07
N SER A 60 -25.18 -18.83 -12.47
CA SER A 60 -24.25 -19.72 -11.76
C SER A 60 -22.79 -19.26 -11.88
N THR A 61 -22.41 -18.67 -13.02
CA THR A 61 -21.06 -18.11 -13.22
C THR A 61 -20.86 -16.81 -12.45
N VAL A 62 -21.87 -15.95 -12.37
CA VAL A 62 -21.80 -14.71 -11.60
C VAL A 62 -21.77 -15.02 -10.10
N SER A 63 -22.58 -15.97 -9.62
CA SER A 63 -22.53 -16.40 -8.22
C SER A 63 -21.21 -17.12 -7.87
N SER A 64 -20.62 -17.90 -8.79
CA SER A 64 -19.28 -18.48 -8.56
C SER A 64 -18.17 -17.42 -8.52
N VAL A 65 -18.24 -16.39 -9.38
CA VAL A 65 -17.29 -15.25 -9.35
C VAL A 65 -17.46 -14.41 -8.08
N LEU A 66 -18.71 -14.12 -7.67
CA LEU A 66 -18.99 -13.37 -6.45
C LEU A 66 -18.55 -14.14 -5.19
N SER A 67 -18.81 -15.45 -5.12
CA SER A 67 -18.35 -16.29 -4.00
C SER A 67 -16.82 -16.43 -4.00
N SER A 68 -16.18 -16.58 -5.15
CA SER A 68 -14.71 -16.57 -5.27
C SER A 68 -14.12 -15.22 -4.85
N THR A 69 -14.81 -14.12 -5.16
CA THR A 69 -14.41 -12.77 -4.73
C THR A 69 -14.57 -12.60 -3.23
N ASN A 70 -15.67 -13.09 -2.64
CA ASN A 70 -15.89 -13.05 -1.20
C ASN A 70 -14.86 -13.90 -0.44
N ALA A 71 -14.54 -15.09 -0.96
CA ALA A 71 -13.47 -15.94 -0.42
C ALA A 71 -12.08 -15.27 -0.54
N GLY A 72 -11.80 -14.62 -1.68
CA GLY A 72 -10.56 -13.86 -1.88
C GLY A 72 -10.45 -12.67 -0.93
N LEU A 73 -11.53 -11.92 -0.72
CA LEU A 73 -11.57 -10.81 0.24
C LEU A 73 -11.43 -11.30 1.69
N ALA A 74 -12.05 -12.44 2.04
CA ALA A 74 -11.87 -13.06 3.35
C ALA A 74 -10.41 -13.47 3.59
N GLN A 75 -9.76 -14.07 2.59
CA GLN A 75 -8.34 -14.43 2.64
C GLN A 75 -7.44 -13.18 2.79
N VAL A 76 -7.74 -12.11 2.06
CA VAL A 76 -7.01 -10.83 2.19
C VAL A 76 -7.21 -10.23 3.57
N ASN A 77 -8.44 -10.21 4.09
CA ASN A 77 -8.75 -9.69 5.41
C ASN A 77 -8.00 -10.46 6.52
N GLU A 78 -8.00 -11.79 6.45
CA GLU A 78 -7.23 -12.63 7.39
C GLU A 78 -5.72 -12.36 7.28
N SER A 79 -5.21 -12.22 6.05
CA SER A 79 -3.79 -11.92 5.83
C SER A 79 -3.38 -10.57 6.43
N LEU A 80 -4.23 -9.55 6.32
CA LEU A 80 -4.04 -8.23 6.91
C LEU A 80 -4.11 -8.27 8.43
N HIS A 81 -5.07 -9.01 9.00
CA HIS A 81 -5.16 -9.19 10.44
C HIS A 81 -3.85 -9.73 11.02
N TRP A 82 -3.33 -10.82 10.45
CA TRP A 82 -2.07 -11.38 10.90
C TRP A 82 -0.86 -10.48 10.67
N TYR A 83 -0.87 -9.68 9.59
CA TYR A 83 0.18 -8.69 9.35
C TYR A 83 0.16 -7.59 10.42
N ASN A 84 -1.03 -7.07 10.75
CA ASN A 84 -1.22 -6.06 11.79
C ASN A 84 -0.81 -6.61 13.15
N GLU A 85 -1.23 -7.82 13.50
CA GLU A 85 -0.91 -8.45 14.78
C GLU A 85 0.59 -8.71 14.91
N LYS A 86 1.26 -9.17 13.84
CA LYS A 86 2.71 -9.31 13.79
C LYS A 86 3.40 -7.98 14.11
N ASN A 87 3.01 -6.92 13.42
CA ASN A 87 3.65 -5.62 13.59
C ASN A 87 3.36 -5.02 14.98
N ARG A 88 2.17 -5.24 15.54
CA ARG A 88 1.81 -4.85 16.90
C ARG A 88 2.71 -5.52 17.93
N ILE A 89 2.81 -6.85 17.90
CA ILE A 89 3.63 -7.62 18.86
C ILE A 89 5.11 -7.26 18.75
N ILE A 90 5.63 -7.11 17.53
CA ILE A 90 7.02 -6.67 17.32
C ILE A 90 7.22 -5.27 17.87
N GLY A 91 6.30 -4.34 17.58
CA GLY A 91 6.34 -2.98 18.10
C GLY A 91 6.42 -2.94 19.63
N GLU A 92 5.48 -3.61 20.30
CA GLU A 92 5.44 -3.70 21.77
C GLU A 92 6.72 -4.31 22.36
N LYS A 93 7.20 -5.43 21.81
CA LYS A 93 8.39 -6.11 22.33
C LYS A 93 9.69 -5.33 22.08
N THR A 94 9.73 -4.51 21.03
CA THR A 94 10.93 -3.76 20.65
C THR A 94 10.92 -2.31 21.14
N GLU A 95 9.83 -1.84 21.75
CA GLU A 95 9.68 -0.45 22.22
C GLU A 95 10.80 -0.04 23.18
N SER A 96 11.05 -0.84 24.21
CA SER A 96 12.12 -0.58 25.19
C SER A 96 13.51 -0.57 24.54
N HIS A 97 13.75 -1.44 23.56
CA HIS A 97 15.00 -1.49 22.81
C HIS A 97 15.16 -0.25 21.92
N ASN A 98 14.08 0.23 21.31
CA ASN A 98 14.07 1.47 20.52
C ASN A 98 14.36 2.70 21.39
N GLN A 99 13.73 2.78 22.56
CA GLN A 99 13.97 3.84 23.53
C GLN A 99 15.43 3.82 23.99
N ARG A 100 16.00 2.64 24.26
CA ARG A 100 17.39 2.51 24.68
C ARG A 100 18.39 2.88 23.59
N ILE A 101 18.15 2.47 22.35
CA ILE A 101 18.97 2.93 21.20
C ILE A 101 18.90 4.45 21.09
N HIS A 102 17.72 5.05 21.25
CA HIS A 102 17.57 6.50 21.19
C HIS A 102 18.34 7.21 22.31
N GLN A 103 18.26 6.71 23.55
CA GLN A 103 19.03 7.23 24.67
C GLN A 103 20.53 7.16 24.42
N ILE A 104 21.05 6.01 23.98
CA ILE A 104 22.49 5.86 23.68
C ILE A 104 22.90 6.85 22.58
N LYS A 105 22.09 7.02 21.53
CA LYS A 105 22.36 8.01 20.48
C LYS A 105 22.40 9.45 21.02
N MET A 106 21.53 9.80 21.96
CA MET A 106 21.58 11.11 22.62
C MET A 106 22.86 11.28 23.45
N GLU A 107 23.27 10.24 24.16
CA GLU A 107 24.51 10.22 24.95
C GLU A 107 25.78 10.24 24.09
N MET A 108 25.71 9.79 22.83
CA MET A 108 26.82 9.86 21.86
C MET A 108 27.07 11.29 21.34
N ILE A 109 26.08 12.18 21.40
CA ILE A 109 26.22 13.55 20.88
C ILE A 109 27.34 14.30 21.60
N GLU A 110 27.40 14.20 22.92
CA GLU A 110 28.42 14.87 23.73
C GLU A 110 29.85 14.45 23.36
N PRO A 111 30.22 13.15 23.38
CA PRO A 111 31.55 12.71 22.98
C PRO A 111 31.86 12.98 21.50
N GLU A 112 30.88 12.92 20.58
CA GLU A 112 31.09 13.32 19.18
C GLU A 112 31.43 14.81 19.04
N VAL A 113 30.75 15.67 19.82
CA VAL A 113 31.02 17.10 19.83
C VAL A 113 32.41 17.35 20.43
N GLN A 114 32.74 16.71 21.56
CA GLN A 114 34.07 16.83 22.19
C GLN A 114 35.18 16.40 21.23
N LEU A 115 34.98 15.31 20.48
CA LEU A 115 35.94 14.80 19.50
C LEU A 115 36.27 15.84 18.41
N LYS A 116 35.28 16.64 17.97
CA LYS A 116 35.48 17.66 16.92
C LYS A 116 36.37 18.82 17.34
N TYR A 117 36.45 19.11 18.63
CA TYR A 117 37.17 20.27 19.15
C TYR A 117 38.42 19.89 19.97
N GLU A 118 38.55 18.62 20.36
CA GLU A 118 39.68 18.10 21.10
C GLU A 118 40.95 18.08 20.24
N ARG A 119 42.09 18.46 20.84
CA ARG A 119 43.40 18.49 20.15
C ARG A 119 44.41 17.53 20.76
N ASN A 120 44.14 17.01 21.96
CA ASN A 120 45.03 16.06 22.60
C ASN A 120 44.84 14.65 22.01
N PRO A 121 45.89 14.03 21.43
CA PRO A 121 45.78 12.71 20.79
C PRO A 121 45.35 11.58 21.75
N GLU A 122 45.70 11.66 23.03
CA GLU A 122 45.28 10.63 24.00
C GLU A 122 43.77 10.72 24.30
N ASN A 123 43.25 11.94 24.43
CA ASN A 123 41.83 12.19 24.66
C ASN A 123 40.98 11.83 23.44
N ILE A 124 41.46 12.14 22.23
CA ILE A 124 40.82 11.76 20.96
C ILE A 124 40.64 10.24 20.91
N LYS A 125 41.72 9.48 21.17
CA LYS A 125 41.68 8.02 21.15
C LYS A 125 40.72 7.46 22.21
N ALA A 126 40.67 8.07 23.39
CA ALA A 126 39.74 7.65 24.45
C ALA A 126 38.28 7.92 24.08
N LEU A 127 37.98 9.07 23.45
CA LEU A 127 36.65 9.44 22.95
C LEU A 127 36.21 8.52 21.80
N GLU A 128 37.10 8.22 20.86
CA GLU A 128 36.84 7.27 19.77
C GLU A 128 36.53 5.87 20.31
N ALA A 129 37.32 5.36 21.26
CA ALA A 129 37.07 4.06 21.88
C ALA A 129 35.72 4.02 22.63
N ARG A 130 35.32 5.15 23.26
CA ARG A 130 34.01 5.27 23.91
C ARG A 130 32.86 5.27 22.90
N LEU A 131 32.99 6.00 21.80
CA LEU A 131 32.01 6.01 20.71
C LEU A 131 31.87 4.63 20.06
N GLU A 132 32.98 3.95 19.78
CA GLU A 132 32.99 2.58 19.24
C GLU A 132 32.30 1.60 20.21
N SER A 133 32.52 1.75 21.52
CA SER A 133 31.82 0.93 22.52
C SER A 133 30.32 1.19 22.53
N MET A 134 29.86 2.44 22.37
CA MET A 134 28.44 2.79 22.32
C MET A 134 27.78 2.27 21.04
N GLU A 135 28.50 2.34 19.90
CA GLU A 135 28.06 1.79 18.63
C GLU A 135 27.88 0.26 18.71
N LYS A 136 28.86 -0.46 19.29
CA LYS A 136 28.74 -1.90 19.56
C LYS A 136 27.54 -2.25 20.44
N GLN A 137 27.19 -1.40 21.40
CA GLN A 137 25.98 -1.61 22.21
C GLN A 137 24.70 -1.44 21.38
N ILE A 138 24.64 -0.43 20.50
CA ILE A 138 23.52 -0.24 19.57
C ILE A 138 23.38 -1.48 18.67
N ASP A 139 24.47 -1.99 18.12
CA ASP A 139 24.46 -3.17 17.25
C ASP A 139 24.00 -4.43 17.98
N ALA A 140 24.46 -4.63 19.21
CA ALA A 140 24.01 -5.76 20.03
C ALA A 140 22.49 -5.69 20.30
N ILE A 141 21.96 -4.49 20.59
CA ILE A 141 20.53 -4.27 20.79
C ILE A 141 19.75 -4.47 19.48
N ALA A 142 20.29 -4.03 18.34
CA ALA A 142 19.69 -4.26 17.03
C ALA A 142 19.59 -5.76 16.71
N LEU A 143 20.64 -6.53 17.02
CA LEU A 143 20.64 -7.98 16.86
C LEU A 143 19.59 -8.68 17.73
N GLN A 144 19.43 -8.23 18.98
CA GLN A 144 18.37 -8.72 19.87
C GLN A 144 16.98 -8.44 19.29
N LYS A 145 16.75 -7.27 18.70
CA LYS A 145 15.47 -6.94 18.04
C LYS A 145 15.18 -7.86 16.86
N GLU A 146 16.18 -8.19 16.04
CA GLU A 146 16.00 -9.13 14.92
C GLU A 146 15.68 -10.55 15.43
N ALA A 147 16.31 -11.00 16.52
CA ALA A 147 15.95 -12.26 17.16
C ALA A 147 14.49 -12.26 17.65
N ILE A 148 14.02 -11.16 18.24
CA ILE A 148 12.62 -10.99 18.65
C ILE A 148 11.68 -11.06 17.43
N ARG A 149 12.02 -10.36 16.33
CA ARG A 149 11.23 -10.39 15.09
C ARG A 149 11.09 -11.82 14.56
N MET A 150 12.19 -12.56 14.47
CA MET A 150 12.18 -13.95 14.01
C MET A 150 11.36 -14.85 14.93
N ALA A 151 11.49 -14.71 16.25
CA ALA A 151 10.71 -15.49 17.21
C ALA A 151 9.20 -15.24 17.07
N VAL A 152 8.79 -13.98 16.88
CA VAL A 152 7.38 -13.60 16.68
C VAL A 152 6.85 -14.15 15.35
N GLU A 153 7.65 -14.09 14.28
CA GLU A 153 7.27 -14.65 12.98
C GLU A 153 7.05 -16.17 13.05
N ILE A 154 7.93 -16.89 13.76
CA ILE A 154 7.79 -18.32 14.01
C ILE A 154 6.52 -18.62 14.83
N ASP A 155 6.24 -17.83 15.87
CA ASP A 155 5.05 -18.03 16.70
C ASP A 155 3.76 -17.79 15.91
N ILE A 156 3.68 -16.71 15.12
CA ILE A 156 2.52 -16.43 14.25
C ILE A 156 2.34 -17.52 13.18
N ALA A 157 3.43 -17.99 12.57
CA ALA A 157 3.38 -19.10 11.64
C ALA A 157 2.86 -20.39 12.31
N ARG A 158 3.23 -20.64 13.57
CA ARG A 158 2.70 -21.75 14.36
C ARG A 158 1.21 -21.58 14.66
N GLN A 159 0.79 -20.38 15.07
CA GLN A 159 -0.63 -20.09 15.36
C GLN A 159 -1.52 -20.29 14.12
N ARG A 160 -1.07 -19.83 12.94
CA ARG A 160 -1.74 -20.08 11.66
C ARG A 160 -1.89 -21.58 11.35
N ARG A 161 -0.85 -22.39 11.59
CA ARG A 161 -0.88 -23.84 11.38
C ARG A 161 -1.82 -24.57 12.34
N MET A 162 -1.98 -24.08 13.56
CA MET A 162 -2.88 -24.68 14.55
C MET A 162 -4.35 -24.34 14.32
N GLY A 163 -4.69 -23.60 13.26
CA GLY A 163 -6.08 -23.25 12.96
C GLY A 163 -6.74 -22.45 14.08
N LYS A 164 -5.96 -21.74 14.92
CA LYS A 164 -6.49 -20.72 15.82
C LYS A 164 -7.00 -19.58 14.96
N GLY A 165 -8.22 -19.76 14.46
CA GLY A 165 -8.93 -18.79 13.65
C GLY A 165 -9.07 -17.49 14.41
N VAL A 166 -8.95 -16.41 13.66
CA VAL A 166 -9.29 -15.06 14.10
C VAL A 166 -10.77 -15.10 14.51
N SER A 167 -11.05 -15.18 15.82
CA SER A 167 -12.40 -14.94 16.31
C SER A 167 -12.68 -13.46 16.08
N ALA A 168 -13.40 -13.15 15.00
CA ALA A 168 -13.98 -11.83 14.82
C ALA A 168 -14.93 -11.54 15.99
N PRO A 169 -14.87 -10.36 16.60
CA PRO A 169 -15.91 -9.90 17.53
C PRO A 169 -17.26 -9.69 16.83
#